data_AF-A0A6N6RYT5-F1
#
_entry.id   AF-A0A6N6RYT5-F1
#
_cell.length_a   1.000
_cell.length_b   1.000
_cell.length_c   1.000
_cell.angle_alpha   90.00
_cell.angle_beta   90.00
_cell.angle_gamma   90.00
#
_symmetry.space_group_name_H-M   'P 1'
#
loop_
_entity.id
_entity.type
_entity.pdbx_description
1 polymer ?
#
loop_
_entity_poly.entity_id
_entity_poly.type
_entity_poly.pdbx_seq_one_letter_code
_entity_poly.pdbx_strand_id
1 'polypeptide(L)'
;MDEQAKRILLDIARTSIKAAIKQEPKPPVSYNHPDLQGKLGVFVTLKTHGQLRGCLGCFLSVMPLYQTVSEIAASAAMEDPRFENNRITLSEFNDLE
;
A
#
# COMPACT_ATOMS: atom_id res chain seq x y z
N MET A 1 -2.40 -18.04 0.16
CA MET A 1 -3.05 -16.89 0.79
C MET A 1 -4.53 -16.96 0.54
N ASP A 2 -5.32 -17.04 1.61
CA ASP A 2 -6.78 -17.10 1.52
C ASP A 2 -7.42 -15.74 1.18
N GLU A 3 -8.72 -15.75 0.92
CA GLU A 3 -9.48 -14.54 0.56
C GLU A 3 -9.58 -13.53 1.70
N GLN A 4 -9.53 -13.97 2.96
CA GLN A 4 -9.60 -13.08 4.11
C GLN A 4 -8.30 -12.28 4.24
N ALA A 5 -7.15 -12.95 4.15
CA ALA A 5 -5.83 -12.33 4.14
C ALA A 5 -5.68 -11.33 2.98
N LYS A 6 -6.15 -11.68 1.78
CA LYS A 6 -6.15 -10.74 0.64
C LYS A 6 -6.94 -9.47 0.93
N ARG A 7 -8.15 -9.59 1.47
CA ARG A 7 -8.99 -8.43 1.83
C ARG A 7 -8.31 -7.55 2.87
N ILE A 8 -7.70 -8.16 3.88
CA ILE A 8 -6.95 -7.43 4.92
C ILE A 8 -5.78 -6.66 4.30
N LEU A 9 -5.00 -7.26 3.40
CA LEU A 9 -3.90 -6.58 2.73
C LEU A 9 -4.35 -5.40 1.88
N LEU A 10 -5.46 -5.54 1.16
CA LEU A 10 -6.04 -4.44 0.38
C LEU A 10 -6.52 -3.30 1.28
N ASP A 11 -7.13 -3.62 2.42
CA ASP A 11 -7.55 -2.62 3.40
C ASP A 11 -6.36 -1.88 4.03
N ILE A 12 -5.30 -2.61 4.41
CA ILE A 12 -4.03 -2.01 4.87
C ILE A 12 -3.47 -1.08 3.81
N ALA A 13 -3.38 -1.53 2.56
CA ALA A 13 -2.84 -0.71 1.48
C ALA A 13 -3.66 0.58 1.33
N ARG A 14 -4.99 0.49 1.23
CA ARG A 14 -5.87 1.66 1.07
C ARG A 14 -5.81 2.62 2.25
N THR A 15 -5.81 2.11 3.48
CA THR A 15 -5.73 2.96 4.68
C THR A 15 -4.37 3.66 4.79
N SER A 16 -3.27 2.96 4.50
CA SER A 16 -1.92 3.54 4.47
C SER A 16 -1.75 4.58 3.37
N ILE A 17 -2.28 4.35 2.17
CA ILE A 17 -2.29 5.34 1.08
C ILE A 17 -3.05 6.58 1.51
N LYS A 18 -4.25 6.41 2.07
CA LYS A 18 -5.08 7.54 2.52
C LYS A 18 -4.37 8.37 3.58
N ALA A 19 -3.77 7.73 4.58
CA ALA A 19 -3.01 8.41 5.62
C ALA A 19 -1.81 9.16 5.02
N ALA A 20 -1.07 8.55 4.09
CA ALA A 20 0.06 9.16 3.42
C ALA A 20 -0.34 10.41 2.60
N ILE A 21 -1.41 10.34 1.81
CA ILE A 21 -1.93 11.48 1.04
C ILE A 21 -2.32 12.63 1.98
N LYS A 22 -2.92 12.31 3.13
CA LYS A 22 -3.35 13.30 4.12
C LYS A 22 -2.23 13.81 5.04
N GLN A 23 -1.03 13.24 4.95
CA GLN A 23 0.06 13.48 5.90
C GLN A 23 -0.34 13.18 7.36
N GLU A 24 -1.21 12.18 7.54
CA GLU A 24 -1.62 11.66 8.85
C GLU A 24 -0.70 10.51 9.29
N PRO A 25 -0.55 10.25 10.60
CA PRO A 25 0.16 9.08 11.09
C PRO A 25 -0.41 7.79 10.50
N LYS A 26 0.48 6.84 10.16
CA LYS A 26 0.07 5.50 9.73
C LYS A 26 -0.81 4.85 10.81
N PRO A 27 -1.94 4.23 10.44
CA PRO A 27 -2.79 3.55 11.41
C PRO A 27 -2.00 2.41 12.08
N PRO A 28 -2.16 2.21 13.40
CA PRO A 28 -1.56 1.07 14.08
C PRO A 28 -2.19 -0.20 13.52
N VAL A 29 -1.36 -1.02 12.88
CA VAL A 29 -1.79 -2.27 12.25
C VAL A 29 -1.15 -3.45 12.97
N SER A 30 -2.00 -4.27 13.59
CA SER A 30 -1.60 -5.57 14.16
C SER A 30 -2.63 -6.60 13.72
N TYR A 31 -2.17 -7.63 13.01
CA TYR A 31 -3.04 -8.67 12.46
C TYR A 31 -2.49 -10.04 12.83
N ASN A 32 -3.26 -10.83 13.55
CA ASN A 32 -2.84 -12.17 13.99
C ASN A 32 -3.09 -13.27 12.95
N HIS A 33 -3.26 -12.92 11.67
CA HIS A 33 -3.50 -13.89 10.62
C HIS A 33 -2.19 -14.54 10.15
N PRO A 34 -2.06 -15.88 10.12
CA PRO A 34 -0.81 -16.58 9.80
C PRO A 34 -0.18 -16.13 8.48
N ASP A 35 -0.98 -16.01 7.42
CA ASP A 35 -0.51 -15.59 6.10
C ASP A 35 0.11 -14.17 6.06
N LEU A 36 -0.19 -13.33 7.06
CA LEU A 36 0.27 -11.95 7.11
C LEU A 36 1.57 -11.78 7.92
N GLN A 37 2.02 -12.83 8.60
CA GLN A 37 3.21 -12.81 9.45
C GLN A 37 4.50 -13.14 8.68
N GLY A 38 4.37 -13.67 7.47
CA GLY A 38 5.50 -14.04 6.62
C GLY A 38 6.36 -12.84 6.21
N LYS A 39 7.67 -13.06 6.10
CA LYS A 39 8.66 -12.10 5.59
C LYS A 39 8.79 -12.25 4.08
N LEU A 40 7.94 -11.54 3.34
CA LEU A 40 7.78 -11.71 1.89
C LEU A 40 8.07 -10.42 1.14
N GLY A 41 8.44 -10.55 -0.13
CA GLY A 41 8.48 -9.43 -1.06
C GLY A 41 7.07 -8.94 -1.40
N VAL A 42 6.94 -7.64 -1.64
CA VAL A 42 5.67 -6.97 -1.91
C VAL A 42 5.86 -5.95 -3.03
N PHE A 43 4.91 -5.91 -3.95
CA PHE A 43 4.77 -4.82 -4.92
C PHE A 43 3.35 -4.26 -4.79
N VAL A 44 3.24 -2.95 -4.62
CA VAL A 44 1.97 -2.22 -4.64
C VAL A 44 1.92 -1.39 -5.91
N THR A 45 0.84 -1.55 -6.67
CA THR A 45 0.57 -0.78 -7.87
C THR A 45 -0.72 -0.03 -7.67
N LEU A 46 -0.68 1.28 -7.91
CA LEU A 46 -1.81 2.18 -7.83
C LEU A 46 -2.29 2.45 -9.25
N LYS A 47 -3.58 2.23 -9.48
CA LYS A 47 -4.22 2.57 -10.75
C LYS A 47 -5.49 3.38 -10.51
N THR A 48 -5.71 4.34 -11.38
CA THR A 48 -6.93 5.15 -11.41
C THR A 48 -7.42 5.18 -12.85
N HIS A 49 -8.63 4.69 -13.11
CA HIS A 49 -9.19 4.58 -14.47
C HIS A 49 -8.24 3.85 -15.44
N GLY A 50 -7.65 2.75 -14.99
CA GLY A 50 -6.63 1.99 -15.73
C GLY A 50 -5.26 2.67 -15.92
N GLN A 51 -5.07 3.92 -15.48
CA GLN A 51 -3.80 4.64 -15.58
C GLN A 51 -2.93 4.41 -14.34
N LEU A 52 -1.63 4.21 -14.56
CA LEU A 52 -0.66 4.05 -13.47
C LEU A 52 -0.52 5.35 -12.69
N ARG A 53 -0.60 5.25 -11.36
CA ARG A 53 -0.45 6.38 -10.43
C ARG A 53 0.65 6.23 -9.39
N GLY A 54 1.30 5.08 -9.39
CA GLY A 54 2.39 4.74 -8.49
C GLY A 54 2.64 3.24 -8.55
N CYS A 55 3.88 2.82 -8.52
CA CYS A 55 4.22 1.41 -8.33
C CYS A 55 5.61 1.29 -7.72
N LEU A 56 5.64 0.76 -6.50
CA LEU A 56 6.85 0.47 -5.75
C LEU A 56 6.77 -0.92 -5.12
N GLY A 57 7.92 -1.47 -4.79
CA GLY A 57 8.00 -2.75 -4.13
C GLY A 57 9.40 -3.10 -3.67
N CYS A 58 9.48 -4.19 -2.91
CA CYS A 58 10.72 -4.79 -2.46
C CYS A 58 10.68 -6.29 -2.71
N PHE A 59 11.82 -6.87 -3.08
CA PHE A 59 11.93 -8.31 -3.34
C PHE A 59 11.94 -9.15 -2.05
N LEU A 60 12.46 -8.57 -0.98
CA LEU A 60 12.52 -9.21 0.34
C LEU A 60 12.28 -8.13 1.40
N SER A 61 11.48 -8.47 2.40
CA SER A 61 11.30 -7.65 3.58
C SER A 61 11.70 -8.42 4.82
N VAL A 62 12.30 -7.73 5.79
CA VAL A 62 12.60 -8.29 7.11
C VAL A 62 11.41 -8.17 8.07
N MET A 63 10.39 -7.40 7.68
CA MET A 63 9.17 -7.14 8.43
C MET A 63 8.06 -8.12 8.02
N PRO A 64 7.04 -8.33 8.87
CA PRO A 64 5.84 -9.06 8.48
C PRO A 64 5.17 -8.47 7.24
N LEU A 65 4.45 -9.32 6.49
CA LEU A 65 3.77 -8.94 5.26
C LEU A 65 2.80 -7.76 5.46
N TYR A 66 1.99 -7.77 6.52
CA TYR A 66 1.06 -6.66 6.79
C TYR A 66 1.77 -5.31 6.93
N GLN A 67 2.93 -5.29 7.60
CA GLN A 67 3.71 -4.09 7.82
C GLN A 67 4.40 -3.65 6.53
N THR A 68 4.92 -4.61 5.76
CA THR A 68 5.56 -4.35 4.47
C THR A 68 4.56 -3.76 3.48
N VAL A 69 3.34 -4.28 3.42
CA VAL A 69 2.27 -3.72 2.57
C VAL A 69 1.92 -2.29 2.99
N SER A 70 1.81 -2.02 4.30
CA SER A 70 1.57 -0.66 4.81
C SER A 70 2.64 0.34 4.37
N GLU A 71 3.92 -0.02 4.55
CA GLU A 71 5.07 0.81 4.14
C GLU A 71 5.10 1.06 2.63
N ILE A 72 5.09 -0.03 1.85
CA ILE A 72 5.22 0.05 0.39
C ILE A 72 4.01 0.75 -0.24
N ALA A 73 2.80 0.59 0.31
CA ALA A 73 1.63 1.29 -0.20
C ALA A 73 1.71 2.81 0.00
N ALA A 74 2.18 3.26 1.16
CA ALA A 74 2.41 4.68 1.44
C ALA A 74 3.49 5.26 0.51
N SER A 75 4.62 4.57 0.36
CA SER A 75 5.69 4.97 -0.55
C SER A 75 5.21 4.95 -2.01
N ALA A 76 4.44 3.95 -2.45
CA ALA A 76 3.95 3.89 -3.83
C ALA A 76 3.07 5.10 -4.17
N ALA A 77 2.36 5.65 -3.18
CA ALA A 77 1.56 6.86 -3.37
C ALA A 77 2.41 8.13 -3.43
N MET A 78 3.40 8.29 -2.54
CA MET A 78 4.06 9.57 -2.28
C MET A 78 5.53 9.67 -2.71
N GLU A 79 6.21 8.54 -2.92
CA GLU A 79 7.66 8.44 -3.10
C GLU A 79 8.06 7.84 -4.46
N ASP A 80 7.12 7.51 -5.34
CA ASP A 80 7.44 7.05 -6.69
C ASP A 80 8.02 8.21 -7.52
N PRO A 81 9.30 8.17 -7.92
CA PRO A 81 9.97 9.29 -8.58
C PRO A 81 9.34 9.66 -9.93
N ARG A 82 8.65 8.71 -10.58
CA ARG A 82 7.95 8.96 -11.84
C ARG A 82 6.78 9.92 -11.69
N PHE A 83 6.26 10.07 -10.46
CA PHE A 83 5.08 10.88 -10.15
C PHE A 83 5.39 12.03 -9.18
N GLU A 84 6.66 12.40 -8.97
CA GLU A 84 7.06 13.48 -8.05
C GLU A 84 6.30 14.81 -8.28
N ASN A 85 6.11 15.17 -9.55
CA ASN A 85 5.40 16.40 -9.95
C ASN A 85 3.88 16.22 -10.06
N ASN A 86 3.37 15.00 -9.89
CA ASN A 86 1.97 14.67 -10.11
C ASN A 86 1.56 13.46 -9.25
N ARG A 87 1.73 13.57 -7.94
CA ARG A 87 1.38 12.53 -6.96
C ARG A 87 -0.14 12.32 -6.93
N ILE A 88 -0.58 11.12 -6.53
CA ILE A 88 -2.00 10.81 -6.38
C ILE A 88 -2.65 11.73 -5.34
N THR A 89 -3.84 12.23 -5.67
CA THR A 89 -4.62 13.14 -4.82
C THR A 89 -5.76 12.43 -4.10
N LEU A 90 -6.37 13.09 -3.11
CA LEU A 90 -7.56 12.57 -2.41
C LEU A 90 -8.75 12.37 -3.34
N SER A 91 -8.89 13.19 -4.39
CA SER A 91 -9.93 13.03 -5.40
C SER A 91 -9.77 11.72 -6.17
N GLU A 92 -8.54 11.39 -6.57
CA GLU A 92 -8.23 10.17 -7.31
C GLU A 92 -8.28 8.90 -6.44
N PHE A 93 -8.10 9.05 -5.12
CA PHE A 93 -8.12 7.92 -4.18
C PHE A 93 -9.43 7.14 -4.19
N ASN A 94 -10.58 7.79 -4.40
CA ASN A 94 -11.87 7.11 -4.43
C ASN A 94 -12.03 6.19 -5.66
N ASP A 95 -11.31 6.52 -6.74
CA ASP A 95 -11.28 5.77 -8.00
C ASP A 95 -10.08 4.82 -8.06
N LEU A 96 -9.35 4.65 -6.95
CA LEU A 96 -8.21 3.76 -6.87
C LEU A 96 -8.68 2.31 -6.99
N GLU A 97 -8.04 1.55 -7.87
CA GLU A 97 -8.21 0.10 -8.07
C GLU A 97 -7.27 -0.70 -7.16
#